data_AF-A0A6L9M1P5-F1
#
_entry.id   AF-A0A6L9M1P5-F1
#
_cell.length_a   1.000
_cell.length_b   1.000
_cell.length_c   1.000
_cell.angle_alpha   90.00
_cell.angle_beta   90.00
_cell.angle_gamma   90.00
#
_symmetry.space_group_name_H-M   'P 1'
#
loop_
_entity.id
_entity.type
_entity.pdbx_description
1 polymer ?
#
loop_
_entity_poly.entity_id
_entity_poly.type
_entity_poly.pdbx_seq_one_letter_code
_entity_poly.pdbx_strand_id
1 'polypeptide(L)'
;YQLNDCLKPYLLGLSKNFTQIPLQHILPIRSGYAIRIYQMLLSELKQNRNEVDLYLINLQDVLCVPKSYYKWKDFKNNVLEPSLKEINATTDIVAGYRTKKERH
;
A
#
# COMPACT_ATOMS: atom_id res chain seq x y z
N TYR A 1 2.66 7.38 -27.51
CA TYR A 1 1.55 7.27 -26.55
C TYR A 1 1.11 8.67 -26.14
N GLN A 2 -0.05 9.13 -26.61
CA GLN A 2 -0.64 10.39 -26.12
C GLN A 2 -1.45 10.10 -24.87
N LEU A 3 -1.09 10.76 -23.76
CA LEU A 3 -1.91 10.78 -22.57
C LEU A 3 -3.22 11.49 -22.90
N ASN A 4 -4.36 10.86 -22.60
CA ASN A 4 -5.68 11.42 -22.89
C ASN A 4 -5.85 12.81 -22.25
N ASP A 5 -6.11 13.83 -23.06
CA ASP A 5 -6.19 15.24 -22.62
C ASP A 5 -7.28 15.48 -21.56
N CYS A 6 -8.33 14.63 -21.54
CA CYS A 6 -9.37 14.67 -20.50
C CYS A 6 -8.87 14.32 -19.10
N LEU A 7 -7.73 13.62 -18.98
CA LEU A 7 -7.13 13.25 -17.70
C LEU A 7 -6.26 14.36 -17.10
N LYS A 8 -5.78 15.32 -17.92
CA LYS A 8 -4.90 16.41 -17.48
C LYS A 8 -5.41 17.19 -16.26
N PRO A 9 -6.67 17.68 -16.19
CA PRO A 9 -7.14 18.42 -15.02
C PRO A 9 -7.21 17.56 -13.75
N TYR A 10 -7.57 16.27 -13.89
CA TYR A 10 -7.56 15.35 -12.75
C TYR A 10 -6.12 15.15 -12.25
N LEU A 11 -5.16 14.85 -13.13
CA LEU A 11 -3.74 14.67 -12.80
C LEU A 11 -3.10 15.90 -12.13
N LEU A 12 -3.46 17.12 -12.57
CA LEU A 12 -2.96 18.37 -11.99
C LEU A 12 -3.52 18.58 -10.57
N GLY A 13 -4.81 18.27 -10.35
CA GLY A 13 -5.44 18.29 -9.03
C GLY A 13 -4.89 17.23 -8.06
N LEU A 14 -4.38 16.11 -8.58
CA LEU A 14 -3.68 15.10 -7.77
C LEU A 14 -2.40 15.65 -7.14
N SER A 15 -1.71 16.63 -7.71
CA SER A 15 -0.38 17.05 -7.20
C SER A 15 -0.34 17.51 -5.73
N LYS A 16 -1.47 17.97 -5.15
CA LYS A 16 -1.52 18.50 -3.76
C LYS A 16 -1.66 17.45 -2.65
N ASN A 17 -2.24 16.28 -2.91
CA ASN A 17 -2.60 15.30 -1.86
C ASN A 17 -1.85 13.96 -1.98
N PHE A 18 -0.73 13.94 -2.69
CA PHE A 18 -0.04 12.70 -3.04
C PHE A 18 1.27 12.57 -2.29
N THR A 19 1.56 11.37 -1.82
CA THR A 19 2.87 11.03 -1.31
C THR A 19 3.82 10.97 -2.52
N GLN A 20 4.64 12.01 -2.70
CA GLN A 20 5.71 11.99 -3.70
C GLN A 20 6.77 10.99 -3.26
N ILE A 21 7.05 10.01 -4.10
CA ILE A 21 8.04 8.96 -3.83
C ILE A 21 9.03 8.99 -4.99
N PRO A 22 10.34 9.15 -4.72
CA PRO A 22 11.32 9.08 -5.77
C PRO A 22 11.27 7.69 -6.41
N LEU A 23 11.24 7.63 -7.74
CA LEU A 23 11.02 6.40 -8.51
C LEU A 23 11.97 5.27 -8.07
N GLN A 24 13.22 5.61 -7.75
CA GLN A 24 14.25 4.68 -7.25
C GLN A 24 13.81 3.82 -6.05
N HIS A 25 12.90 4.30 -5.20
CA HIS A 25 12.40 3.53 -4.04
C HIS A 25 11.35 2.48 -4.45
N ILE A 26 10.66 2.70 -5.58
CA ILE A 26 9.60 1.82 -6.06
C ILE A 26 10.14 0.83 -7.10
N LEU A 27 11.14 1.22 -7.90
CA LEU A 27 11.73 0.36 -8.94
C LEU A 27 12.12 -1.06 -8.48
N PRO A 28 12.63 -1.29 -7.25
CA PRO A 28 12.97 -2.63 -6.78
C PRO A 28 11.74 -3.52 -6.50
N ILE A 29 10.57 -2.91 -6.29
CA ILE A 29 9.33 -3.58 -5.90
C ILE A 29 8.55 -3.99 -7.14
N ARG A 30 8.24 -5.28 -7.28
CA ARG A 30 7.53 -5.85 -8.44
C ARG A 30 6.03 -6.00 -8.20
N SER A 31 5.60 -6.33 -6.99
CA SER A 31 4.18 -6.50 -6.68
C SER A 31 3.46 -5.15 -6.61
N GLY A 32 2.37 -4.98 -7.36
CA GLY A 32 1.51 -3.80 -7.24
C GLY A 32 0.94 -3.61 -5.82
N TYR A 33 0.66 -4.71 -5.10
CA TYR A 33 0.26 -4.66 -3.71
C TYR A 33 1.39 -4.16 -2.79
N ALA A 34 2.62 -4.64 -3.02
CA ALA A 34 3.79 -4.18 -2.25
C ALA A 34 4.07 -2.70 -2.49
N ILE A 35 3.96 -2.20 -3.72
CA ILE A 35 4.08 -0.77 -4.02
C ILE A 35 3.03 0.03 -3.24
N ARG A 36 1.79 -0.43 -3.20
CA ARG A 36 0.69 0.28 -2.52
C ARG A 36 0.85 0.27 -1.00
N ILE A 37 1.29 -0.85 -0.42
CA ILE A 37 1.59 -0.95 1.01
C ILE A 37 2.80 -0.07 1.36
N TYR A 38 3.88 -0.11 0.58
CA TYR A 38 5.04 0.77 0.76
C TYR A 38 4.64 2.26 0.73
N GLN A 39 3.82 2.66 -0.24
CA GLN A 39 3.27 4.01 -0.34
C GLN A 39 2.53 4.44 0.94
N MET A 40 1.68 3.56 1.47
CA MET A 40 0.93 3.80 2.70
C MET A 40 1.86 3.97 3.90
N LEU A 41 2.80 3.04 4.10
CA LEU A 41 3.79 3.08 5.18
C LEU A 41 4.64 4.36 5.13
N LEU A 42 5.15 4.72 3.94
CA LEU A 42 5.95 5.93 3.76
C LEU A 42 5.13 7.20 4.04
N SER A 43 3.83 7.19 3.74
CA SER A 43 2.93 8.31 4.06
C SER A 43 2.75 8.51 5.56
N GLU A 44 2.64 7.41 6.31
CA GLU A 44 2.55 7.44 7.78
C GLU A 44 3.87 7.92 8.41
N LEU A 45 5.00 7.42 7.92
CA LEU A 45 6.34 7.85 8.38
C LEU A 45 6.57 9.34 8.14
N LYS A 46 6.15 9.89 6.98
CA LYS A 46 6.22 11.33 6.69
C LYS A 46 5.36 12.18 7.64
N GLN A 47 4.38 11.57 8.29
CA GLN A 47 3.55 12.20 9.32
C GLN A 47 4.06 11.87 10.74
N ASN A 48 5.28 11.35 10.87
CA ASN A 48 5.91 10.92 12.12
C ASN A 48 5.12 9.83 12.87
N ARG A 49 4.43 8.95 12.13
CA ARG A 49 3.71 7.79 12.69
C ARG A 49 4.41 6.50 12.29
N ASN A 50 4.79 5.70 13.29
CA ASN A 50 5.47 4.41 13.11
C ASN A 50 4.51 3.21 13.19
N GLU A 51 3.27 3.41 13.62
CA GLU A 51 2.21 2.40 13.66
C GLU A 51 0.91 2.99 13.13
N VAL A 52 0.10 2.16 12.46
CA VAL A 52 -1.25 2.49 12.00
C VAL A 52 -2.16 1.30 12.24
N ASP A 53 -3.31 1.55 12.88
CA ASP A 53 -4.36 0.55 13.03
C ASP A 53 -5.37 0.69 11.89
N LEU A 54 -5.66 -0.41 11.20
CA LEU A 54 -6.61 -0.46 10.10
C LEU A 54 -7.54 -1.65 10.25
N TYR A 55 -8.83 -1.44 10.00
CA TYR A 55 -9.76 -2.54 9.79
C TYR A 55 -9.35 -3.34 8.56
N LEU A 56 -9.46 -4.66 8.66
CA LEU A 56 -9.07 -5.57 7.57
C LEU A 56 -9.80 -5.22 6.26
N ILE A 57 -11.10 -4.92 6.34
CA ILE A 57 -11.89 -4.58 5.15
C ILE A 57 -11.41 -3.29 4.49
N ASN A 58 -11.07 -2.26 5.29
CA ASN A 58 -10.56 -1.00 4.76
C ASN A 58 -9.22 -1.21 4.04
N LEU A 59 -8.34 -2.05 4.60
CA LEU A 59 -7.07 -2.38 3.96
C LEU A 59 -7.30 -3.15 2.65
N GLN A 60 -8.21 -4.13 2.63
CA GLN A 60 -8.56 -4.89 1.43
C GLN A 60 -9.12 -4.00 0.32
N ASP A 61 -9.99 -3.05 0.67
CA ASP A 61 -10.61 -2.13 -0.27
C ASP A 61 -9.61 -1.10 -0.82
N VAL A 62 -8.74 -0.53 0.03
CA VAL A 62 -7.68 0.41 -0.42
C VAL A 62 -6.66 -0.26 -1.33
N LEU A 63 -6.43 -1.55 -1.13
CA LEU A 63 -5.58 -2.37 -1.99
C LEU A 63 -6.33 -2.90 -3.23
N CYS A 64 -7.64 -2.68 -3.35
CA CYS A 64 -8.48 -3.22 -4.43
C CYS A 64 -8.33 -4.74 -4.58
N VAL A 65 -8.29 -5.45 -3.45
CA VAL A 65 -8.13 -6.92 -3.41
C VAL A 65 -9.37 -7.59 -4.02
N PRO A 66 -9.24 -8.65 -4.82
CA PRO A 66 -10.40 -9.37 -5.32
C PRO A 66 -11.18 -10.00 -4.17
N LYS A 67 -12.52 -10.03 -4.27
CA LYS A 67 -13.42 -10.60 -3.25
C LYS A 67 -13.07 -12.05 -2.87
N SER A 68 -12.49 -12.82 -3.80
CA SER A 68 -12.01 -14.19 -3.54
C SER A 68 -10.94 -14.25 -2.44
N TYR A 69 -10.22 -13.16 -2.17
CA TYR A 69 -9.18 -13.07 -1.15
C TYR A 69 -9.66 -12.37 0.12
N TYR A 70 -10.95 -12.05 0.28
CA TYR A 70 -11.45 -11.33 1.47
C TYR A 70 -11.32 -12.13 2.77
N LYS A 71 -11.30 -13.47 2.69
CA LYS A 71 -11.01 -14.29 3.87
C LYS A 71 -9.60 -14.00 4.34
N TRP A 72 -9.45 -13.83 5.66
CA TRP A 72 -8.16 -13.48 6.27
C TRP A 72 -7.00 -14.36 5.80
N LYS A 73 -7.19 -15.68 5.74
CA LYS A 73 -6.16 -16.62 5.27
C LYS A 73 -5.68 -16.31 3.85
N ASP A 74 -6.62 -16.04 2.95
CA ASP A 74 -6.33 -15.79 1.54
C ASP A 74 -5.69 -14.42 1.34
N PHE A 75 -6.20 -13.38 2.01
CA PHE A 75 -5.56 -12.06 2.02
C PHE A 75 -4.13 -12.14 2.59
N LYS A 76 -3.97 -12.80 3.74
CA LYS A 76 -2.69 -12.95 4.42
C LYS A 76 -1.65 -13.59 3.50
N ASN A 77 -1.97 -14.75 2.94
CA ASN A 77 -1.01 -15.57 2.21
C ASN A 77 -0.72 -15.04 0.79
N ASN A 78 -1.70 -14.41 0.14
CA ASN A 78 -1.56 -13.98 -1.26
C ASN A 78 -1.24 -12.50 -1.42
N VAL A 79 -1.52 -11.67 -0.40
CA VAL A 79 -1.36 -10.22 -0.48
C VAL A 79 -0.41 -9.71 0.59
N LEU A 80 -0.76 -9.88 1.87
CA LEU A 80 -0.05 -9.20 2.97
C LEU A 80 1.37 -9.73 3.18
N GLU A 81 1.54 -11.03 3.42
CA GLU A 81 2.87 -11.61 3.70
C GLU A 81 3.83 -11.50 2.51
N PRO A 82 3.44 -11.82 1.26
CA PRO A 82 4.32 -11.64 0.11
C PRO A 82 4.77 -10.18 -0.05
N SER A 83 3.85 -9.23 0.16
CA SER A 83 4.15 -7.80 0.01
C SER A 83 5.11 -7.30 1.09
N LEU A 84 4.89 -7.66 2.35
CA LEU A 84 5.80 -7.28 3.44
C LEU A 84 7.18 -7.93 3.28
N LYS A 85 7.23 -9.18 2.82
CA LYS A 85 8.49 -9.86 2.53
C LYS A 85 9.28 -9.14 1.44
N GLU A 86 8.62 -8.72 0.36
CA GLU A 86 9.25 -7.97 -0.71
C GLU A 86 9.75 -6.60 -0.22
N ILE A 87 8.90 -5.83 0.45
CA ILE A 87 9.26 -4.51 1.01
C ILE A 87 10.50 -4.61 1.91
N ASN A 88 10.51 -5.57 2.83
CA ASN A 88 11.61 -5.77 3.77
C ASN A 88 12.91 -6.24 3.10
N ALA A 89 12.82 -6.84 1.91
CA ALA A 89 13.98 -7.33 1.17
C ALA A 89 14.55 -6.29 0.19
N THR A 90 13.72 -5.36 -0.30
CA THR A 90 14.09 -4.49 -1.42
C THR A 90 14.07 -2.99 -1.10
N THR A 91 13.69 -2.60 0.11
CA THR A 91 13.54 -1.19 0.51
C THR A 91 14.25 -0.88 1.82
N ASP A 92 14.30 0.41 2.14
CA ASP A 92 14.81 0.96 3.40
C ASP A 92 13.82 0.88 4.57
N ILE A 93 12.57 0.50 4.30
CA ILE A 93 11.53 0.34 5.32
C ILE A 93 11.48 -1.12 5.78
N VAL A 94 11.54 -1.32 7.10
CA VAL A 94 11.24 -2.60 7.74
C VAL A 94 9.86 -2.54 8.35
N ALA A 95 8.95 -3.37 7.84
CA ALA A 95 7.55 -3.38 8.21
C ALA A 95 7.13 -4.76 8.74
N GLY A 96 6.20 -4.72 9.71
CA GLY A 96 5.55 -5.89 10.28
C GLY A 96 4.09 -5.59 10.58
N TYR A 97 3.35 -6.60 11.03
CA TYR A 97 1.95 -6.45 11.42
C TYR A 97 1.63 -7.28 12.66
N ARG A 98 0.61 -6.83 13.39
CA ARG A 98 -0.03 -7.60 14.48
C ARG A 98 -1.53 -7.57 14.30
N THR A 99 -2.20 -8.70 14.53
CA THR A 99 -3.67 -8.75 14.46
C THR A 99 -4.26 -8.31 15.80
N LYS A 100 -5.11 -7.29 15.80
CA LYS A 100 -5.98 -6.96 16.93
C LYS A 100 -7.33 -7.63 16.70
N LYS A 101 -7.69 -8.60 17.55
CA LYS A 101 -9.04 -9.14 17.57
C LYS A 101 -9.86 -8.29 18.51
N GLU A 102 -10.84 -7.55 17.98
CA GLU A 102 -11.88 -6.99 18.82
C GLU A 102 -12.71 -8.15 19.37
N ARG A 103 -12.62 -8.38 20.68
CA ARG A 103 -13.59 -9.21 21.38
C ARG A 103 -14.81 -8.31 21.58
N HIS A 104 -15.89 -8.58 20.85
CA HIS A 104 -17.22 -8.19 21.29
C HIS A 104 -17.70 -9.21 22.33
#